data_AF-A0A4Y2DPF8-F1
#
_entry.id   AF-A0A4Y2DPF8-F1
#
_cell.length_a   1.000
_cell.length_b   1.000
_cell.length_c   1.000
_cell.angle_alpha   90.00
_cell.angle_beta   90.00
_cell.angle_gamma   90.00
#
_symmetry.space_group_name_H-M   'P 1'
#
loop_
_entity.id
_entity.type
_entity.pdbx_description
1 polymer ?
#
loop_
_entity_poly.entity_id
_entity_poly.type
_entity_poly.pdbx_seq_one_letter_code
_entity_poly.pdbx_strand_id
1 'polypeptide(L)'
;MLTPGTSFSWYRHREKEFTQFFSKEGNLVFCNDVQGLMKCFDIEYDPSEWSLFIDSSKTSLKAVLLHIGNSFASLPLGNSVHLEVNYNDLSMILEKINYQEHRWMVCGDFKMLTMLLGQQAGYTKYPCFLCLWDSRARDLHWTKTDWSLRGAVTPGENKCHKYNLGSTSKGFITTSSYKIRAYENKGIGIN
;
A
#
# COMPACT_ATOMS: atom_id res chain seq x y z
N MET A 1 45.61 -4.21 -12.36
CA MET A 1 44.72 -4.44 -13.52
C MET A 1 43.92 -5.70 -13.23
N LEU A 2 42.60 -5.68 -13.44
CA LEU A 2 41.76 -6.87 -13.25
C LEU A 2 42.04 -7.90 -14.36
N THR A 3 41.88 -9.18 -14.04
CA THR A 3 42.08 -10.30 -14.97
C THR A 3 41.05 -10.30 -16.10
N PRO A 4 41.43 -10.69 -17.34
CA PRO A 4 40.50 -10.81 -18.47
C PRO A 4 39.33 -11.75 -18.12
N GLY A 5 38.09 -11.31 -18.39
CA GLY A 5 36.86 -12.06 -18.06
C GLY A 5 36.17 -11.62 -16.76
N THR A 6 36.74 -10.66 -16.01
CA THR A 6 36.10 -10.12 -14.81
C THR A 6 35.09 -9.03 -15.17
N SER A 7 33.79 -9.32 -15.01
CA SER A 7 32.74 -8.30 -15.10
C SER A 7 32.70 -7.46 -13.81
N PHE A 8 32.73 -6.14 -13.93
CA PHE A 8 32.51 -5.23 -12.82
C PHE A 8 31.11 -4.62 -12.91
N SER A 9 30.46 -4.42 -11.76
CA SER A 9 29.26 -3.60 -11.65
C SER A 9 29.58 -2.37 -10.81
N TRP A 10 29.25 -1.19 -11.35
CA TRP A 10 29.35 0.06 -10.60
C TRP A 10 28.01 0.39 -9.97
N TYR A 11 28.03 0.77 -8.70
CA TYR A 11 26.84 1.34 -8.07
C TYR A 11 26.54 2.69 -8.73
N ARG A 12 25.36 2.80 -9.35
CA ARG A 12 24.91 4.06 -9.96
C ARG A 12 24.52 5.01 -8.84
N HIS A 13 24.94 6.27 -8.93
CA HIS A 13 24.63 7.32 -7.94
C HIS A 13 23.36 8.11 -8.27
N ARG A 14 22.44 7.52 -9.03
CA ARG A 14 21.24 8.20 -9.54
C ARG A 14 20.24 8.53 -8.41
N GLU A 15 20.35 7.83 -7.29
CA GLU A 15 19.57 8.05 -6.08
C GLU A 15 19.91 9.37 -5.38
N LYS A 16 21.13 9.90 -5.54
CA LYS A 16 21.59 11.09 -4.80
C LYS A 16 20.72 12.32 -5.04
N GLU A 17 20.20 12.47 -6.26
CA GLU A 17 19.30 13.57 -6.64
C GLU A 17 17.94 13.48 -5.93
N PHE A 18 17.53 12.27 -5.55
CA PHE A 18 16.25 12.03 -4.89
C PHE A 18 16.34 12.00 -3.37
N THR A 19 17.54 11.77 -2.80
CA THR A 19 17.74 11.69 -1.33
C THR A 19 17.20 12.90 -0.58
N GLN A 20 17.16 14.09 -1.20
CA GLN A 20 16.59 15.30 -0.61
C GLN A 20 15.09 15.20 -0.29
N PHE A 21 14.34 14.37 -1.02
CA PHE A 21 12.90 14.15 -0.83
C PHE A 21 12.58 13.03 0.16
N PHE A 22 13.61 12.42 0.76
CA PHE A 22 13.44 11.32 1.70
C PHE A 22 14.13 11.63 3.03
N SER A 23 13.46 11.25 4.11
CA SER A 23 13.99 11.32 5.47
C SER A 23 14.01 9.92 6.09
N LYS A 24 14.90 9.71 7.05
CA LYS A 24 14.98 8.47 7.82
C LYS A 24 14.78 8.76 9.30
N GLU A 25 13.87 8.02 9.91
CA GLU A 25 13.61 8.05 11.34
C GLU A 25 13.56 6.62 11.88
N GLY A 26 14.51 6.28 12.74
CA GLY A 26 14.73 4.90 13.18
C GLY A 26 14.89 3.96 11.99
N ASN A 27 13.95 3.01 11.86
CA ASN A 27 13.93 2.00 10.80
C ASN A 27 13.05 2.37 9.60
N LEU A 28 12.39 3.53 9.63
CA LEU A 28 11.50 3.99 8.57
C LEU A 28 12.23 5.02 7.70
N VAL A 29 12.27 4.77 6.40
CA VAL A 29 12.58 5.78 5.38
C VAL A 29 11.25 6.22 4.78
N PHE A 30 10.99 7.52 4.68
CA PHE A 30 9.75 8.05 4.15
C PHE A 30 10.00 9.30 3.29
N CYS A 31 9.10 9.55 2.33
CA CYS A 31 9.11 10.75 1.50
C CYS A 31 8.57 11.92 2.33
N ASN A 32 9.37 12.96 2.50
CA ASN A 32 9.00 14.16 3.26
C ASN A 32 8.44 15.29 2.39
N ASP A 33 8.63 15.20 1.06
CA ASP A 33 8.15 16.19 0.09
C ASP A 33 7.67 15.49 -1.20
N VAL A 34 6.42 15.05 -1.19
CA VAL A 34 5.80 14.37 -2.34
C VAL A 34 5.62 15.33 -3.52
N GLN A 35 5.30 16.60 -3.26
CA GLN A 35 5.07 17.59 -4.32
C GLN A 35 6.40 17.92 -5.04
N GLY A 36 7.48 18.11 -4.30
CA GLY A 36 8.82 18.29 -4.84
C GLY A 36 9.29 17.08 -5.64
N LEU A 37 9.01 15.87 -5.15
CA LEU A 37 9.32 14.63 -5.87
C LEU A 37 8.55 14.55 -7.20
N MET A 38 7.25 14.83 -7.21
CA MET A 38 6.43 14.84 -8.43
C MET A 38 6.93 15.88 -9.44
N LYS A 39 7.24 17.09 -8.95
CA LYS A 39 7.80 18.17 -9.76
C LYS A 39 9.15 17.81 -10.36
N CYS A 40 9.99 17.05 -9.65
CA CYS A 40 11.26 16.55 -10.16
C CYS A 40 11.10 15.60 -11.36
N PHE A 41 9.93 14.97 -11.50
CA PHE A 41 9.58 14.13 -12.65
C PHE A 41 8.75 14.86 -13.71
N ASP A 42 8.57 16.18 -13.58
CA ASP A 42 7.68 16.99 -14.43
C ASP A 42 6.24 16.45 -14.48
N ILE A 43 5.76 15.91 -13.36
CA ILE A 43 4.40 15.39 -13.21
C ILE A 43 3.54 16.46 -12.52
N GLU A 44 2.42 16.83 -13.16
CA GLU A 44 1.39 17.63 -12.51
C GLU A 44 0.69 16.79 -11.43
N TYR A 45 0.75 17.26 -10.19
CA TYR A 45 0.29 16.48 -9.04
C TYR A 45 -1.16 16.78 -8.68
N ASP A 46 -2.06 15.84 -8.99
CA ASP A 46 -3.41 15.78 -8.44
C ASP A 46 -3.57 14.54 -7.54
N PRO A 47 -3.74 14.68 -6.20
CA PRO A 47 -3.97 13.55 -5.30
C PRO A 47 -5.14 12.63 -5.68
N SER A 48 -6.10 13.10 -6.48
CA SER A 48 -7.26 12.31 -6.92
C SER A 48 -6.89 11.21 -7.93
N GLU A 49 -5.78 11.38 -8.65
CA GLU A 49 -5.29 10.43 -9.67
C GLU A 49 -4.36 9.35 -9.09
N TRP A 50 -4.07 9.41 -7.80
CA TRP A 50 -3.14 8.51 -7.13
C TRP A 50 -3.81 7.70 -6.02
N SER A 51 -3.40 6.45 -5.90
CA SER A 51 -3.73 5.57 -4.79
C SER A 51 -2.50 5.21 -3.98
N LEU A 52 -2.65 5.20 -2.66
CA LEU A 52 -1.66 4.74 -1.71
C LEU A 52 -1.75 3.23 -1.60
N PHE A 53 -0.70 2.54 -2.04
CA PHE A 53 -0.53 1.12 -1.85
C PHE A 53 0.38 0.84 -0.66
N ILE A 54 -0.13 0.14 0.34
CA ILE A 54 0.68 -0.34 1.46
C ILE A 54 0.70 -1.86 1.43
N ASP A 55 1.91 -2.41 1.33
CA ASP A 55 2.16 -3.84 1.30
C ASP A 55 3.13 -4.22 2.41
N SER A 56 2.88 -5.40 2.96
CA SER A 56 3.73 -5.97 3.98
C SER A 56 4.23 -7.34 3.58
N SER A 57 5.49 -7.56 3.91
CA SER A 57 6.12 -8.87 3.87
C SER A 57 6.52 -9.26 5.29
N LYS A 58 7.02 -10.49 5.47
CA LYS A 58 7.53 -10.94 6.77
C LYS A 58 8.62 -10.05 7.36
N THR A 59 9.34 -9.31 6.54
CA THR A 59 10.55 -8.58 6.92
C THR A 59 10.56 -7.16 6.41
N SER A 60 9.46 -6.64 5.87
CA SER A 60 9.41 -5.25 5.43
C SER A 60 7.99 -4.75 5.23
N LEU A 61 7.82 -3.45 5.43
CA LEU A 61 6.62 -2.69 5.17
C LEU A 61 6.94 -1.62 4.13
N LYS A 62 6.15 -1.55 3.07
CA LYS A 62 6.36 -0.64 1.94
C LYS A 62 5.09 0.15 1.67
N ALA A 63 5.26 1.45 1.49
CA ALA A 63 4.23 2.38 1.07
C ALA A 63 4.63 2.98 -0.28
N VAL A 64 3.74 2.91 -1.26
CA VAL A 64 4.02 3.26 -2.65
C VAL A 64 2.79 3.97 -3.23
N LEU A 65 2.98 5.05 -3.99
CA LEU A 65 1.92 5.66 -4.79
C LEU A 65 1.80 4.96 -6.14
N LEU A 66 0.57 4.63 -6.50
CA LEU A 66 0.19 4.08 -7.79
C LEU A 66 -0.69 5.10 -8.51
N HIS A 67 -0.35 5.39 -9.75
CA HIS A 67 -1.23 6.20 -10.59
C HIS A 67 -2.39 5.32 -11.08
N ILE A 68 -3.63 5.79 -10.94
CA ILE A 68 -4.84 4.98 -11.22
C ILE A 68 -4.86 4.48 -12.68
N GLY A 69 -4.41 5.32 -13.62
CA GLY A 69 -4.30 4.97 -15.04
C GLY A 69 -3.05 4.15 -15.41
N ASN A 70 -2.16 3.86 -14.45
CA ASN A 70 -0.84 3.24 -14.68
C ASN A 70 0.04 3.95 -15.74
N SER A 71 -0.27 5.20 -16.09
CA SER A 71 0.52 6.04 -16.99
C SER A 71 1.92 6.33 -16.46
N PHE A 72 2.08 6.38 -15.13
CA PHE A 72 3.34 6.65 -14.46
C PHE A 72 3.85 5.44 -13.70
N ALA A 73 5.17 5.41 -13.49
CA ALA A 73 5.78 4.43 -12.61
C ALA A 73 5.33 4.63 -11.16
N SER A 74 5.32 3.55 -10.40
CA SER A 74 5.01 3.60 -8.97
C SER A 74 6.07 4.40 -8.21
N LEU A 75 5.63 5.32 -7.34
CA LEU A 75 6.55 6.19 -6.59
C LEU A 75 6.66 5.72 -5.14
N PRO A 76 7.88 5.39 -4.65
CA PRO A 76 8.05 4.94 -3.27
C PRO A 76 7.81 6.12 -2.32
N LEU A 77 6.93 5.92 -1.33
CA LEU A 77 6.70 6.88 -0.25
C LEU A 77 7.30 6.45 1.08
N GLY A 78 7.43 5.14 1.31
CA GLY A 78 7.97 4.67 2.57
C GLY A 78 8.45 3.23 2.49
N ASN A 79 9.51 2.94 3.22
CA ASN A 79 10.05 1.59 3.35
C ASN A 79 10.64 1.39 4.74
N SER A 80 10.37 0.23 5.34
CA SER A 80 11.05 -0.25 6.53
C SER A 80 11.30 -1.74 6.46
N VAL A 81 12.44 -2.19 6.98
CA VAL A 81 12.87 -3.61 7.01
C VAL A 81 12.58 -4.27 8.38
N HIS A 82 12.09 -3.51 9.36
CA HIS A 82 11.90 -3.99 10.73
C HIS A 82 10.52 -3.70 11.31
N LEU A 83 9.64 -3.03 10.56
CA LEU A 83 8.26 -2.81 10.98
C LEU A 83 7.41 -4.02 10.62
N GLU A 84 6.56 -4.42 11.54
CA GLU A 84 5.51 -5.40 11.31
C GLU A 84 4.20 -4.67 11.03
N VAL A 85 3.23 -5.35 10.43
CA VAL A 85 1.89 -4.75 10.28
C VAL A 85 1.20 -4.75 11.64
N ASN A 86 1.31 -3.64 12.34
CA ASN A 86 0.47 -3.29 13.48
C ASN A 86 -0.14 -1.90 13.28
N TYR A 87 -1.13 -1.57 14.11
CA TYR A 87 -1.85 -0.30 14.01
C TYR A 87 -0.93 0.92 14.22
N ASN A 88 0.01 0.83 15.16
CA ASN A 88 0.90 1.95 15.51
C ASN A 88 1.88 2.25 14.36
N ASP A 89 2.44 1.21 13.75
CA ASP A 89 3.37 1.33 12.63
C ASP A 89 2.68 1.91 11.39
N LEU A 90 1.43 1.50 11.13
CA LEU A 90 0.61 2.07 10.06
C LEU A 90 0.25 3.53 10.34
N SER A 91 -0.14 3.85 11.58
CA SER A 91 -0.42 5.23 11.98
C SER A 91 0.81 6.12 11.80
N MET A 92 1.97 5.63 12.21
CA MET A 92 3.24 6.36 12.07
C MET A 92 3.56 6.61 10.59
N ILE A 93 3.43 5.61 9.71
CA ILE A 93 3.68 5.81 8.27
C ILE A 93 2.71 6.83 7.67
N LEU A 94 1.41 6.71 7.96
CA LEU A 94 0.39 7.62 7.43
C LEU A 94 0.59 9.07 7.89
N GLU A 95 1.06 9.26 9.12
CA GLU A 95 1.44 10.56 9.65
C GLU A 95 2.66 11.12 8.92
N LYS A 96 3.74 10.34 8.79
CA LYS A 96 4.99 10.80 8.16
C LYS A 96 4.85 11.16 6.68
N ILE A 97 3.91 10.53 5.96
CA ILE A 97 3.61 10.85 4.55
C ILE A 97 2.50 11.90 4.38
N ASN A 98 2.08 12.58 5.46
CA ASN A 98 1.01 13.58 5.46
C ASN A 98 -0.30 13.10 4.79
N TYR A 99 -0.73 11.86 5.07
CA TYR A 99 -1.89 11.28 4.41
C TYR A 99 -3.17 12.14 4.52
N GLN A 100 -3.35 12.87 5.62
CA GLN A 100 -4.53 13.72 5.85
C GLN A 100 -4.65 14.88 4.86
N GLU A 101 -3.52 15.37 4.34
CA GLU A 101 -3.47 16.44 3.34
C GLU A 101 -3.93 15.92 1.98
N HIS A 102 -3.39 14.77 1.56
CA HIS A 102 -3.61 14.24 0.22
C HIS A 102 -4.89 13.41 0.09
N ARG A 103 -5.27 12.67 1.14
CA ARG A 103 -6.44 11.78 1.17
C ARG A 103 -6.49 10.88 -0.06
N TRP A 104 -5.37 10.24 -0.36
CA TRP A 104 -5.28 9.25 -1.46
C TRP A 104 -6.24 8.10 -1.21
N MET A 105 -6.66 7.44 -2.28
CA MET A 105 -7.37 6.17 -2.15
C MET A 105 -6.42 5.10 -1.60
N VAL A 106 -6.84 4.31 -0.60
CA VAL A 106 -5.97 3.26 -0.05
C VAL A 106 -6.22 1.92 -0.72
N CYS A 107 -5.14 1.31 -1.20
CA CYS A 107 -5.09 -0.02 -1.78
C CYS A 107 -4.15 -0.90 -0.94
N GLY A 108 -4.47 -2.18 -0.81
CA GLY A 108 -3.66 -3.09 -0.03
C GLY A 108 -4.14 -4.53 -0.08
N ASP A 109 -3.38 -5.40 0.57
CA ASP A 109 -3.87 -6.73 0.85
C ASP A 109 -5.07 -6.68 1.81
N PHE A 110 -5.80 -7.79 1.89
CA PHE A 110 -7.00 -7.86 2.73
C PHE A 110 -6.69 -7.58 4.20
N LYS A 111 -5.58 -8.13 4.74
CA LYS A 111 -5.18 -7.95 6.13
C LYS A 111 -4.95 -6.46 6.43
N MET A 112 -4.21 -5.76 5.58
CA MET A 112 -3.94 -4.33 5.68
C MET A 112 -5.22 -3.50 5.70
N LEU A 113 -6.13 -3.75 4.75
CA LEU A 113 -7.41 -3.05 4.66
C LEU A 113 -8.28 -3.31 5.89
N THR A 114 -8.36 -4.56 6.35
CA THR A 114 -9.11 -4.91 7.56
C THR A 114 -8.56 -4.22 8.82
N MET A 115 -7.23 -4.06 8.91
CA MET A 115 -6.58 -3.37 10.02
C MET A 115 -6.83 -1.87 10.01
N LEU A 116 -6.75 -1.22 8.84
CA LEU A 116 -7.06 0.21 8.70
C LEU A 116 -8.53 0.53 8.99
N LEU A 117 -9.42 -0.41 8.69
CA LEU A 117 -10.85 -0.36 9.00
C LEU A 117 -11.19 -0.73 10.46
N GLY A 118 -10.20 -1.11 11.28
CA GLY A 118 -10.41 -1.51 12.67
C GLY A 118 -11.16 -2.83 12.85
N GLN A 119 -11.22 -3.69 11.83
CA GLN A 119 -11.88 -4.99 11.94
C GLN A 119 -11.10 -5.93 12.87
N GLN A 120 -11.81 -6.75 13.65
CA GLN A 120 -11.16 -7.71 14.54
C GLN A 120 -10.36 -8.75 13.73
N ALA A 121 -9.15 -9.04 14.18
CA ALA A 121 -8.33 -10.12 13.61
C ALA A 121 -8.88 -11.52 13.98
N GLY A 122 -8.53 -12.54 13.17
CA GLY A 122 -8.89 -13.94 13.43
C GLY A 122 -10.13 -14.43 12.68
N TYR A 123 -10.76 -15.50 13.17
CA TYR A 123 -11.91 -16.14 12.52
C TYR A 123 -13.22 -15.37 12.77
N THR A 124 -13.30 -14.18 12.19
CA THR A 124 -14.49 -13.32 12.25
C THR A 124 -15.61 -13.89 11.41
N LYS A 125 -16.86 -13.71 11.88
CA LYS A 125 -18.06 -14.19 11.17
C LYS A 125 -18.21 -13.50 9.81
N TYR A 126 -17.96 -12.20 9.76
CA TYR A 126 -18.07 -11.39 8.55
C TYR A 126 -16.73 -10.72 8.23
N PRO A 127 -15.77 -11.45 7.63
CA PRO A 127 -14.45 -10.89 7.35
C PRO A 127 -14.51 -9.84 6.24
N CYS A 128 -15.36 -10.01 5.23
CA CYS A 128 -15.40 -9.10 4.08
C CYS A 128 -15.78 -7.66 4.50
N PHE A 129 -15.02 -6.66 4.04
CA PHE A 129 -15.34 -5.25 4.31
C PHE A 129 -16.38 -4.66 3.35
N LEU A 130 -16.67 -5.30 2.22
CA LEU A 130 -17.67 -4.86 1.25
C LEU A 130 -19.07 -5.43 1.54
N CYS A 131 -19.14 -6.67 2.03
CA CYS A 131 -20.40 -7.38 2.23
C CYS A 131 -20.40 -8.21 3.53
N LEU A 132 -21.57 -8.63 3.96
CA LEU A 132 -21.79 -9.48 5.13
C LEU A 132 -21.63 -10.97 4.77
N TRP A 133 -20.55 -11.31 4.05
CA TRP A 133 -20.21 -12.70 3.72
C TRP A 133 -19.92 -13.48 5.00
N ASP A 134 -20.72 -14.52 5.28
CA ASP A 134 -20.61 -15.32 6.50
C ASP A 134 -19.57 -16.44 6.31
N SER A 135 -18.37 -16.25 6.88
CA SER A 135 -17.28 -17.23 6.82
C SER A 135 -17.62 -18.56 7.50
N ARG A 136 -18.66 -18.58 8.36
CA ARG A 136 -19.06 -19.74 9.15
C ARG A 136 -20.15 -20.55 8.47
N ALA A 137 -20.85 -19.99 7.48
CA ALA A 137 -21.94 -20.64 6.76
C ALA A 137 -21.42 -21.52 5.61
N ARG A 138 -20.67 -22.58 5.95
CA ARG A 138 -20.00 -23.46 4.96
C ARG A 138 -20.96 -24.04 3.90
N ASP A 139 -22.19 -24.34 4.31
CA ASP A 139 -23.22 -24.91 3.43
C ASP A 139 -23.70 -23.91 2.35
N LEU A 140 -23.50 -22.61 2.60
CA LEU A 140 -23.92 -21.52 1.71
C LEU A 140 -22.80 -20.97 0.83
N HIS A 141 -21.54 -21.36 1.07
CA HIS A 141 -20.37 -20.75 0.41
C HIS A 141 -20.37 -20.92 -1.12
N TRP A 142 -20.91 -22.03 -1.61
CA TRP A 142 -20.92 -22.36 -3.03
C TRP A 142 -22.29 -22.19 -3.70
N THR A 143 -23.32 -21.88 -2.92
CA THR A 143 -24.71 -21.75 -3.40
C THR A 143 -25.20 -20.31 -3.36
N LYS A 144 -24.68 -19.49 -2.44
CA LYS A 144 -25.06 -18.09 -2.30
C LYS A 144 -23.99 -17.16 -2.87
N THR A 145 -24.32 -16.52 -3.98
CA THR A 145 -23.47 -15.54 -4.66
C THR A 145 -23.66 -14.13 -4.10
N ASP A 146 -24.89 -13.77 -3.73
CA ASP A 146 -25.24 -12.42 -3.30
C ASP A 146 -25.37 -12.31 -1.79
N TRP A 147 -24.46 -11.53 -1.19
CA TRP A 147 -24.46 -11.22 0.24
C TRP A 147 -24.82 -9.75 0.44
N SER A 148 -25.54 -9.45 1.51
CA SER A 148 -25.96 -8.09 1.82
C SER A 148 -24.74 -7.17 1.95
N LEU A 149 -24.85 -5.98 1.36
CA LEU A 149 -23.81 -4.97 1.42
C LEU A 149 -23.57 -4.55 2.88
N ARG A 150 -22.31 -4.29 3.21
CA ARG A 150 -21.94 -3.80 4.53
C ARG A 150 -22.17 -2.28 4.58
N GLY A 151 -22.89 -1.83 5.60
CA GLY A 151 -23.02 -0.41 5.91
C GLY A 151 -21.76 0.18 6.55
N ALA A 152 -21.86 1.39 7.11
CA ALA A 152 -20.76 2.01 7.85
C ALA A 152 -20.29 1.11 9.00
N VAL A 153 -18.97 0.96 9.16
CA VAL A 153 -18.39 0.18 10.25
C VAL A 153 -18.42 1.02 11.53
N THR A 154 -19.39 0.75 12.40
CA THR A 154 -19.54 1.36 13.72
C THR A 154 -18.71 0.57 14.75
N PRO A 155 -17.85 1.23 15.54
CA PRO A 155 -17.12 0.56 16.63
C PRO A 155 -18.10 -0.10 17.62
N GLY A 156 -17.91 -1.40 17.90
CA GLY A 156 -18.77 -2.17 18.83
C GLY A 156 -19.86 -3.01 18.16
N GLU A 157 -20.33 -2.66 16.95
CA GLU A 157 -21.21 -3.54 16.16
C GLU A 157 -20.36 -4.45 15.27
N ASN A 158 -20.78 -5.71 15.09
CA ASN A 158 -20.10 -6.67 14.20
C ASN A 158 -18.58 -6.85 14.43
N LYS A 159 -18.11 -6.65 15.67
CA LYS A 159 -16.72 -6.88 16.11
C LYS A 159 -15.68 -5.96 15.43
N CYS A 160 -15.89 -4.65 15.51
CA CYS A 160 -14.90 -3.64 15.16
C CYS A 160 -14.22 -3.06 16.42
N HIS A 161 -12.88 -3.08 16.47
CA HIS A 161 -12.07 -2.54 17.57
C HIS A 161 -11.48 -1.17 17.18
N LYS A 162 -12.25 -0.09 17.43
CA LYS A 162 -11.82 1.34 17.43
C LYS A 162 -11.29 1.94 16.11
N TYR A 163 -11.32 3.29 16.11
CA TYR A 163 -11.02 4.33 15.10
C TYR A 163 -10.65 3.90 13.67
N ASN A 164 -11.52 4.29 12.73
CA ASN A 164 -11.27 4.26 11.29
C ASN A 164 -10.10 5.22 10.96
N LEU A 165 -8.92 4.72 10.59
CA LEU A 165 -7.83 5.59 10.12
C LEU A 165 -8.08 6.12 8.70
N GLY A 166 -8.90 5.41 7.93
CA GLY A 166 -9.38 5.87 6.64
C GLY A 166 -10.74 6.53 6.80
N SER A 167 -10.86 7.78 6.38
CA SER A 167 -12.16 8.34 6.07
C SER A 167 -12.81 7.46 5.00
N THR A 168 -13.92 6.81 5.34
CA THR A 168 -14.72 5.97 4.44
C THR A 168 -15.31 6.71 3.24
N SER A 169 -14.98 8.00 3.06
CA SER A 169 -15.47 8.84 1.96
C SER A 169 -14.77 8.55 0.63
N LYS A 170 -13.60 7.90 0.64
CA LYS A 170 -12.95 7.38 -0.58
C LYS A 170 -12.72 5.87 -0.42
N GLY A 171 -13.19 5.10 -1.40
CA GLY A 171 -13.28 3.64 -1.33
C GLY A 171 -11.93 2.93 -1.09
N PHE A 172 -11.99 1.72 -0.54
CA PHE A 172 -10.84 0.82 -0.43
C PHE A 172 -10.88 -0.21 -1.56
N ILE A 173 -9.73 -0.51 -2.18
CA ILE A 173 -9.66 -1.50 -3.25
C ILE A 173 -8.68 -2.62 -2.89
N THR A 174 -9.10 -3.87 -3.09
CA THR A 174 -8.26 -5.06 -2.91
C THR A 174 -7.30 -5.26 -4.09
N THR A 175 -6.11 -5.78 -3.81
CA THR A 175 -5.10 -6.16 -4.82
C THR A 175 -5.58 -7.13 -5.89
N SER A 176 -6.62 -7.93 -5.65
CA SER A 176 -7.20 -8.82 -6.67
C SER A 176 -7.69 -8.07 -7.93
N SER A 177 -7.99 -6.77 -7.82
CA SER A 177 -8.39 -5.91 -8.93
C SER A 177 -7.23 -5.24 -9.66
N TYR A 178 -6.03 -5.21 -9.05
CA TYR A 178 -4.82 -4.69 -9.66
C TYR A 178 -3.91 -5.86 -10.03
N LYS A 179 -3.90 -6.25 -11.31
CA LYS A 179 -2.75 -6.98 -11.86
C LYS A 179 -1.54 -6.06 -11.82
N ILE A 180 -0.88 -5.97 -10.66
CA ILE A 180 0.44 -5.38 -10.53
C ILE A 180 1.35 -6.30 -11.34
N ARG A 181 1.73 -5.88 -12.54
CA ARG A 181 2.89 -6.42 -13.24
C ARG A 181 4.08 -6.08 -12.35
N ALA A 182 4.39 -6.98 -11.43
CA ALA A 182 5.73 -7.07 -10.86
C ALA A 182 6.69 -7.10 -12.04
N TYR A 183 7.78 -6.35 -11.93
CA TYR A 183 8.85 -6.30 -12.92
C TYR A 183 9.22 -7.71 -13.43
N GLU A 184 8.61 -8.13 -14.54
CA GLU A 184 9.10 -9.22 -15.36
C GLU A 184 10.20 -8.64 -16.24
N ASN A 185 11.38 -9.22 -16.08
CA ASN A 185 12.54 -9.00 -16.92
C ASN A 185 12.13 -8.94 -18.39
N LYS A 186 12.17 -7.73 -18.98
CA LYS A 186 12.41 -7.64 -20.42
C LYS A 186 13.85 -8.06 -20.64
N GLY A 187 14.02 -9.33 -20.99
CA GLY A 187 15.14 -9.77 -21.81
C GLY A 187 15.16 -8.87 -23.06
N ILE A 188 16.10 -7.95 -23.08
CA ILE A 188 16.57 -7.32 -24.31
C ILE A 188 17.81 -8.12 -24.67
N GLY A 189 17.65 -9.11 -25.55
CA GLY A 189 18.77 -9.79 -26.17
C GLY A 189 19.41 -8.88 -27.21
N ILE A 190 20.71 -8.66 -27.08
CA ILE A 190 21.68 -8.36 -28.14
C ILE A 190 23.05 -8.73 -27.50
N ASN A 191 23.86 -9.71 -27.91
CA ASN A 191 23.88 -10.67 -29.01
C ASN A 191 23.96 -12.11 -28.46
#